data_AF-A0A1E3AUT9-F1
#
_entry.id   AF-A0A1E3AUT9-F1
#
_cell.length_a   1.000
_cell.length_b   1.000
_cell.length_c   1.000
_cell.angle_alpha   90.00
_cell.angle_beta   90.00
_cell.angle_gamma   90.00
#
_symmetry.space_group_name_H-M   'P 1'
#
loop_
_entity.id
_entity.type
_entity.pdbx_description
1 polymer ?
#
loop_
_entity_poly.entity_id
_entity_poly.type
_entity_poly.pdbx_seq_one_letter_code
_entity_poly.pdbx_strand_id
1 'polypeptide(L)'
;MQLLKKYAISLEEVCNYHIYPIADNNSPKLSADRLEYSFRKFRSFGLKSLNDIISYYSDLIIGMNEDQENEIMFTSSELALDFSLCSLKNSINDVSDDDRFAMKFLADILHYALNREILTREDLYTTESQVISKLMSVQETKKAWEIFRNLSRTKRTLDNPCHNNSLPQNIVPSPFSQSDLSPSPGWITLSAKKRYINPYVQSHGRIMEISDKLNQEIQKFLDLKMDYWITATTDIP
;
A
#
# COMPACT_ATOMS: atom_id res chain seq x y z
N MET A 1 24.22 12.19 12.71
CA MET A 1 25.16 11.29 13.42
C MET A 1 25.32 11.57 14.93
N GLN A 2 25.23 12.82 15.42
CA GLN A 2 25.38 13.10 16.86
C GLN A 2 24.34 12.37 17.74
N LEU A 3 23.09 12.26 17.29
CA LEU A 3 22.04 11.56 18.02
C LEU A 3 22.32 10.05 18.15
N LEU A 4 22.78 9.41 17.07
CA LEU A 4 23.11 7.98 17.06
C LEU A 4 24.26 7.66 18.04
N LYS A 5 25.31 8.50 18.03
CA LYS A 5 26.42 8.39 18.98
C LYS A 5 25.97 8.48 20.44
N LYS A 6 25.00 9.35 20.75
CA LYS A 6 24.45 9.49 22.11
C LYS A 6 23.82 8.19 22.62
N TYR A 7 23.17 7.43 21.74
CA TYR A 7 22.48 6.18 22.10
C TYR A 7 23.30 4.92 21.81
N ALA A 8 24.57 5.08 21.42
CA ALA A 8 25.44 3.96 21.00
C ALA A 8 24.84 3.10 19.89
N ILE A 9 24.08 3.71 18.97
CA ILE A 9 23.52 3.04 17.79
C ILE A 9 24.43 3.33 16.61
N SER A 10 24.87 2.28 15.91
CA SER A 10 25.68 2.38 14.69
C SER A 10 24.82 2.79 13.48
N LEU A 11 25.46 3.24 12.40
CA LEU A 11 24.72 3.56 11.18
C LEU A 11 24.14 2.28 10.55
N GLU A 12 24.89 1.19 10.63
CA GLU A 12 24.55 -0.14 10.15
C GLU A 12 23.29 -0.68 10.83
N GLU A 13 23.17 -0.49 12.15
CA GLU A 13 21.96 -0.84 12.92
C GLU A 13 20.74 -0.01 12.51
N VAL A 14 20.92 1.28 12.19
CA VAL A 14 19.82 2.12 11.67
C VAL A 14 19.41 1.67 10.27
N CYS A 15 20.38 1.35 9.41
CA CYS A 15 20.12 0.87 8.05
C CYS A 15 19.45 -0.50 8.04
N ASN A 16 19.73 -1.36 9.03
CA ASN A 16 19.11 -2.66 9.20
C ASN A 16 18.09 -2.66 10.35
N TYR A 17 17.02 -1.89 10.18
CA TYR A 17 15.98 -1.74 11.21
C TYR A 17 15.24 -3.05 11.58
N HIS A 18 15.38 -4.12 10.77
CA HIS A 18 14.81 -5.44 11.05
C HIS A 18 15.42 -6.14 12.27
N ILE A 19 16.55 -5.65 12.81
CA ILE A 19 17.10 -6.16 14.08
C ILE A 19 16.24 -5.78 15.29
N TYR A 20 15.29 -4.86 15.12
CA TYR A 20 14.39 -4.37 16.15
C TYR A 20 12.96 -4.90 15.90
N PRO A 21 12.61 -6.10 16.39
CA PRO A 21 11.34 -6.78 16.05
C PRO A 21 10.08 -6.03 16.50
N ILE A 22 10.21 -5.12 17.48
CA ILE A 22 9.13 -4.22 17.90
C ILE A 22 8.89 -3.14 16.83
N ALA A 23 9.96 -2.61 16.21
CA ALA A 23 9.84 -1.57 15.20
C ALA A 23 9.33 -2.13 13.87
N ASP A 24 9.95 -3.22 13.40
CA ASP A 24 9.52 -3.98 12.23
C ASP A 24 9.82 -5.47 12.38
N ASN A 25 8.93 -6.31 11.86
CA ASN A 25 9.08 -7.76 11.88
C ASN A 25 8.40 -8.37 10.64
N ASN A 26 8.63 -9.66 10.41
CA ASN A 26 8.05 -10.35 9.25
C ASN A 26 6.51 -10.37 9.32
N SER A 27 5.86 -10.10 8.18
CA SER A 27 4.41 -10.27 8.08
C SER A 27 4.02 -11.74 8.31
N PRO A 28 2.86 -12.04 8.94
CA PRO A 28 1.77 -11.13 9.30
C PRO A 28 1.84 -10.56 10.73
N LYS A 29 2.99 -10.62 11.41
CA LYS A 29 3.15 -10.17 12.81
C LYS A 29 2.84 -8.67 12.97
N LEU A 30 2.47 -8.26 14.18
CA LEU A 30 2.23 -6.86 14.50
C LEU A 30 3.56 -6.18 14.88
N SER A 31 3.88 -5.08 14.23
CA SER A 31 5.00 -4.20 14.55
C SER A 31 4.51 -2.77 14.76
N ALA A 32 5.37 -1.90 15.29
CA ALA A 32 5.06 -0.49 15.46
C ALA A 32 4.74 0.16 14.10
N ASP A 33 5.51 -0.15 13.04
CA ASP A 33 5.22 0.33 11.68
C ASP A 33 3.79 -0.03 11.25
N ARG A 34 3.40 -1.31 11.41
CA ARG A 34 2.07 -1.78 11.02
C ARG A 34 0.94 -1.23 11.87
N LEU A 35 1.21 -0.96 13.14
CA LEU A 35 0.27 -0.34 14.04
C LEU A 35 -0.04 1.09 13.61
N GLU A 36 1.01 1.90 13.42
CA GLU A 36 0.89 3.34 13.14
C GLU A 36 0.19 3.62 11.81
N TYR A 37 0.60 2.96 10.72
CA TYR A 37 -0.07 3.18 9.44
C TYR A 37 -1.52 2.68 9.47
N SER A 38 -1.82 1.64 10.25
CA SER A 38 -3.19 1.12 10.39
C SER A 38 -4.08 2.13 11.10
N PHE A 39 -3.62 2.69 12.22
CA PHE A 39 -4.35 3.72 12.97
C PHE A 39 -4.57 5.00 12.16
N ARG A 40 -3.56 5.45 11.42
CA ARG A 40 -3.72 6.56 10.48
C ARG A 40 -4.84 6.28 9.49
N LYS A 41 -4.83 5.11 8.85
CA LYS A 41 -5.88 4.71 7.90
C LYS A 41 -7.25 4.56 8.56
N PHE A 42 -7.33 4.03 9.79
CA PHE A 42 -8.60 3.93 10.50
C PHE A 42 -9.24 5.29 10.72
N ARG A 43 -8.45 6.32 11.03
CA ARG A 43 -8.93 7.71 11.14
C ARG A 43 -9.30 8.29 9.78
N SER A 44 -8.43 8.13 8.78
CA SER A 44 -8.65 8.67 7.43
C SER A 44 -9.90 8.11 6.76
N PHE A 45 -10.22 6.83 7.00
CA PHE A 45 -11.41 6.18 6.47
C PHE A 45 -12.61 6.21 7.42
N GLY A 46 -12.50 6.88 8.58
CA GLY A 46 -13.59 6.95 9.55
C GLY A 46 -13.98 5.60 10.16
N LEU A 47 -13.11 4.60 10.11
CA LEU A 47 -13.35 3.26 10.67
C LEU A 47 -13.33 3.26 12.21
N LYS A 48 -12.55 4.17 12.81
CA LYS A 48 -12.38 4.28 14.26
C LYS A 48 -12.30 5.73 14.73
N SER A 49 -12.86 5.98 15.90
CA SER A 49 -12.70 7.24 16.63
C SER A 49 -11.31 7.34 17.25
N LEU A 50 -10.95 8.53 17.75
CA LEU A 50 -9.71 8.69 18.52
C LEU A 50 -9.75 7.88 19.82
N ASN A 51 -10.91 7.79 20.46
CA ASN A 51 -11.09 7.02 21.69
C ASN A 51 -10.88 5.53 21.45
N ASP A 52 -11.36 4.99 20.33
CA ASP A 52 -11.10 3.59 19.98
C ASP A 52 -9.60 3.32 19.82
N ILE A 53 -8.87 4.25 19.20
CA ILE A 53 -7.41 4.13 19.04
C ILE A 53 -6.69 4.21 20.39
N ILE A 54 -7.11 5.11 21.28
CA ILE A 54 -6.59 5.19 22.65
C ILE A 54 -6.82 3.86 23.39
N SER A 55 -8.00 3.25 23.23
CA SER A 55 -8.31 1.94 23.82
C SER A 55 -7.39 0.85 23.28
N TYR A 56 -7.09 0.83 21.99
CA TYR A 56 -6.10 -0.12 21.46
C TYR A 56 -4.73 0.11 22.09
N TYR A 57 -4.17 1.33 22.08
CA TYR A 57 -2.86 1.59 22.69
C TYR A 57 -2.80 1.19 24.16
N SER A 58 -3.89 1.40 24.90
CA SER A 58 -3.97 1.06 26.33
C SER A 58 -3.98 -0.44 26.60
N ASP A 59 -4.33 -1.25 25.61
CA ASP A 59 -4.37 -2.73 25.70
C ASP A 59 -3.08 -3.39 25.20
N LEU A 60 -2.19 -2.65 24.53
CA LEU A 60 -0.97 -3.22 23.96
C LEU A 60 0.11 -3.41 25.02
N ILE A 61 0.77 -4.56 24.95
CA ILE A 61 1.97 -4.89 25.73
C ILE A 61 3.07 -5.42 24.80
N ILE A 62 4.29 -5.50 25.33
CA ILE A 62 5.38 -6.26 24.70
C ILE A 62 5.47 -7.62 25.39
N GLY A 63 5.52 -8.70 24.61
CA GLY A 63 5.75 -10.05 25.13
C GLY A 63 6.47 -10.94 24.11
N MET A 64 6.70 -12.19 24.50
CA MET A 64 7.32 -13.20 23.64
C MET A 64 6.28 -13.88 22.75
N ASN A 65 6.55 -13.96 21.46
CA ASN A 65 5.74 -14.69 20.49
C ASN A 65 6.16 -16.18 20.40
N GLU A 66 5.56 -16.92 19.46
CA GLU A 66 5.82 -18.33 19.21
C GLU A 66 7.29 -18.64 18.86
N ASP A 67 8.02 -17.66 18.31
CA ASP A 67 9.41 -17.78 17.89
C ASP A 67 10.40 -17.30 18.98
N GLN A 68 9.93 -17.01 20.20
CA GLN A 68 10.72 -16.43 21.29
C GLN A 68 11.30 -15.04 20.96
N GLU A 69 10.60 -14.28 20.10
CA GLU A 69 10.93 -12.89 19.78
C GLU A 69 9.98 -11.92 20.48
N ASN A 70 10.48 -10.74 20.84
CA ASN A 70 9.63 -9.66 21.35
C ASN A 70 8.69 -9.15 20.25
N GLU A 71 7.40 -9.07 20.55
CA GLU A 71 6.36 -8.54 19.66
C GLU A 71 5.37 -7.65 20.43
N ILE A 72 4.77 -6.68 19.74
CA ILE A 72 3.60 -5.95 20.22
C ILE A 72 2.40 -6.88 20.17
N MET A 73 1.71 -7.06 21.30
CA MET A 73 0.56 -7.95 21.41
C MET A 73 -0.58 -7.31 22.19
N PHE A 74 -1.79 -7.82 21.98
CA PHE A 74 -2.99 -7.40 22.72
C PHE A 74 -3.16 -8.23 23.99
N THR A 75 -3.68 -7.63 25.05
CA THR A 75 -4.15 -8.38 26.23
C THR A 75 -5.59 -8.86 26.06
N SER A 76 -6.40 -8.13 25.28
CA SER A 76 -7.79 -8.46 24.99
C SER A 76 -7.95 -9.10 23.61
N SER A 77 -8.53 -10.30 23.58
CA SER A 77 -8.90 -10.97 22.33
C SER A 77 -9.97 -10.21 21.54
N GLU A 78 -10.85 -9.47 22.23
CA GLU A 78 -11.89 -8.65 21.59
C GLU A 78 -11.26 -7.48 20.81
N LEU A 79 -10.34 -6.75 21.46
CA LEU A 79 -9.65 -5.62 20.82
C LEU A 79 -8.72 -6.10 19.71
N ALA A 80 -8.03 -7.23 19.90
CA ALA A 80 -7.21 -7.85 18.86
C ALA A 80 -8.04 -8.21 17.62
N LEU A 81 -9.23 -8.79 17.82
CA LEU A 81 -10.14 -9.16 16.74
C LEU A 81 -10.64 -7.92 15.99
N ASP A 82 -11.12 -6.91 16.71
CA ASP A 82 -11.64 -5.67 16.16
C ASP A 82 -10.56 -4.91 15.37
N PHE A 83 -9.35 -4.80 15.92
CA PHE A 83 -8.17 -4.26 15.24
C PHE A 83 -7.87 -5.02 13.95
N SER A 84 -7.87 -6.36 14.00
CA SER A 84 -7.49 -7.20 12.85
C SER A 84 -8.51 -7.12 11.72
N LEU A 85 -9.81 -7.10 12.04
CA LEU A 85 -10.87 -6.89 11.06
C LEU A 85 -10.79 -5.49 10.41
N CYS A 86 -10.46 -4.46 11.18
CA CYS A 86 -10.25 -3.12 10.64
C CYS A 86 -8.99 -3.06 9.76
N SER A 87 -7.90 -3.69 10.18
CA SER A 87 -6.66 -3.80 9.40
C SER A 87 -6.86 -4.57 8.09
N LEU A 88 -7.73 -5.57 8.09
CA LEU A 88 -8.11 -6.30 6.88
C LEU A 88 -8.86 -5.39 5.89
N LYS A 89 -9.73 -4.49 6.36
CA LYS A 89 -10.39 -3.49 5.49
C LYS A 89 -9.38 -2.57 4.82
N ASN A 90 -8.34 -2.12 5.54
CA ASN A 90 -7.24 -1.36 4.94
C ASN A 90 -6.52 -2.19 3.87
N SER A 91 -6.25 -3.47 4.17
CA SER A 91 -5.55 -4.37 3.25
C SER A 91 -6.35 -4.65 1.97
N ILE A 92 -7.68 -4.74 2.08
CA ILE A 92 -8.59 -4.85 0.93
C ILE A 92 -8.54 -3.57 0.08
N ASN A 93 -8.53 -2.40 0.71
CA ASN A 93 -8.39 -1.13 0.00
C ASN A 93 -7.07 -1.02 -0.76
N ASP A 94 -5.97 -1.44 -0.15
CA ASP A 94 -4.60 -1.38 -0.71
C ASP A 94 -4.39 -2.30 -1.92
N VAL A 95 -5.32 -3.22 -2.18
CA VAL A 95 -5.28 -4.08 -3.36
C VAL A 95 -6.50 -3.88 -4.27
N SER A 96 -7.28 -2.83 -4.03
CA SER A 96 -8.44 -2.47 -4.83
C SER A 96 -8.05 -2.16 -6.28
N ASP A 97 -9.01 -2.25 -7.18
CA ASP A 97 -8.80 -1.88 -8.59
C ASP A 97 -8.35 -0.41 -8.71
N ASP A 98 -8.94 0.47 -7.88
CA ASP A 98 -8.62 1.89 -7.82
C ASP A 98 -7.16 2.13 -7.41
N ASP A 99 -6.72 1.52 -6.30
CA ASP A 99 -5.35 1.70 -5.81
C ASP A 99 -4.32 1.12 -6.79
N ARG A 100 -4.55 -0.11 -7.27
CA ARG A 100 -3.67 -0.77 -8.25
C ARG A 100 -3.52 0.06 -9.53
N PHE A 101 -4.62 0.56 -10.08
CA PHE A 101 -4.57 1.36 -11.30
C PHE A 101 -3.91 2.72 -11.06
N ALA A 102 -4.34 3.45 -10.03
CA ALA A 102 -3.83 4.78 -9.74
C ALA A 102 -2.33 4.76 -9.43
N MET A 103 -1.87 3.82 -8.61
CA MET A 103 -0.45 3.69 -8.27
C MET A 103 0.40 3.30 -9.47
N LYS A 104 -0.10 2.41 -10.35
CA LYS A 104 0.61 2.08 -11.59
C LYS A 104 0.69 3.28 -12.54
N PHE A 105 -0.41 4.01 -12.71
CA PHE A 105 -0.45 5.18 -13.57
C PHE A 105 0.51 6.27 -13.08
N LEU A 106 0.54 6.53 -11.76
CA LEU A 106 1.50 7.43 -11.15
C LEU A 106 2.95 6.96 -11.34
N ALA A 107 3.21 5.67 -11.13
CA ALA A 107 4.53 5.09 -11.35
C ALA A 107 5.00 5.24 -12.81
N ASP A 108 4.09 5.13 -13.79
CA ASP A 108 4.40 5.35 -15.20
C ASP A 108 4.75 6.80 -15.52
N ILE A 109 4.07 7.77 -14.90
CA ILE A 109 4.42 9.20 -15.00
C ILE A 109 5.84 9.42 -14.49
N LEU A 110 6.14 8.92 -13.29
CA LEU A 110 7.46 9.09 -12.67
C LEU A 110 8.55 8.36 -13.47
N HIS A 111 8.29 7.15 -13.94
CA HIS A 111 9.23 6.38 -14.74
C HIS A 111 9.54 7.08 -16.07
N TYR A 112 8.51 7.57 -16.77
CA TYR A 112 8.69 8.36 -17.98
C TYR A 112 9.52 9.62 -17.73
N ALA A 113 9.19 10.38 -16.68
CA ALA A 113 9.89 11.61 -16.35
C ALA A 113 11.37 11.37 -16.01
N LEU A 114 11.69 10.28 -15.30
CA LEU A 114 13.07 9.88 -15.02
C LEU A 114 13.82 9.46 -16.30
N ASN A 115 13.19 8.64 -17.16
CA ASN A 115 13.81 8.19 -18.41
C ASN A 115 14.05 9.33 -19.41
N ARG A 116 13.30 10.41 -19.30
CA ARG A 116 13.43 11.63 -20.12
C ARG A 116 14.22 12.73 -19.44
N GLU A 117 14.81 12.45 -18.28
CA GLU A 117 15.59 13.40 -17.47
C GLU A 117 14.83 14.68 -17.09
N ILE A 118 13.49 14.64 -17.12
CA ILE A 118 12.60 15.69 -16.59
C ILE A 118 12.70 15.71 -15.06
N LEU A 119 12.80 14.51 -14.48
CA LEU A 119 13.15 14.29 -13.08
C LEU A 119 14.52 13.61 -12.99
N THR A 120 15.25 13.94 -11.94
CA THR A 120 16.44 13.23 -11.47
C THR A 120 16.09 12.35 -10.26
N ARG A 121 17.00 11.49 -9.82
CA ARG A 121 16.78 10.70 -8.57
C ARG A 121 16.75 11.62 -7.36
N GLU A 122 17.55 12.66 -7.37
CA GLU A 122 17.66 13.70 -6.34
C GLU A 122 16.32 14.42 -6.16
N ASP A 123 15.56 14.61 -7.23
CA ASP A 123 14.22 15.21 -7.15
C ASP A 123 13.25 14.39 -6.31
N LEU A 124 13.40 13.06 -6.30
CA LEU A 124 12.56 12.17 -5.48
C LEU A 124 12.83 12.30 -3.98
N TYR A 125 13.93 12.96 -3.59
CA TYR A 125 14.24 13.31 -2.20
C TYR A 125 13.75 14.72 -1.82
N THR A 126 13.03 15.41 -2.71
CA THR A 126 12.44 16.73 -2.45
C THR A 126 10.98 16.59 -2.02
N THR A 127 10.17 17.66 -2.13
CA THR A 127 8.74 17.64 -1.77
C THR A 127 7.84 17.28 -2.95
N GLU A 128 6.63 16.79 -2.67
CA GLU A 128 5.61 16.53 -3.70
C GLU A 128 5.38 17.77 -4.59
N SER A 129 5.28 18.97 -4.01
CA SER A 129 5.06 20.20 -4.78
C SER A 129 6.21 20.51 -5.75
N GLN A 130 7.46 20.22 -5.36
CA GLN A 130 8.62 20.41 -6.24
C GLN A 130 8.65 19.39 -7.38
N VAL A 131 8.40 18.12 -7.07
CA VAL A 131 8.29 17.05 -8.08
C VAL A 131 7.16 17.35 -9.07
N ILE A 132 5.97 17.69 -8.56
CA ILE A 132 4.81 18.04 -9.38
C ILE A 132 5.11 19.27 -10.24
N SER A 133 5.77 20.30 -9.69
CA SER A 133 6.15 21.48 -10.47
C SER A 133 7.02 21.13 -11.67
N LYS A 134 7.95 20.18 -11.51
CA LYS A 134 8.77 19.67 -12.62
C LYS A 134 7.94 18.88 -13.64
N LEU A 135 7.06 17.98 -13.19
CA LEU A 135 6.14 17.27 -14.08
C LEU A 135 5.25 18.22 -14.88
N MET A 136 4.81 19.33 -14.26
CA MET A 136 3.96 20.34 -14.90
C MET A 136 4.71 21.26 -15.89
N SER A 137 6.05 21.24 -15.89
CA SER A 137 6.88 22.09 -16.77
C SER A 137 7.01 21.56 -18.20
N VAL A 138 6.69 20.28 -18.42
CA VAL A 138 6.78 19.60 -19.71
C VAL A 138 5.38 19.15 -20.13
N GLN A 139 4.99 19.44 -21.37
CA GLN A 139 3.59 19.32 -21.81
C GLN A 139 3.06 17.88 -21.73
N GLU A 140 3.89 16.89 -22.02
CA GLU A 140 3.55 15.47 -22.01
C GLU A 140 3.27 14.97 -20.59
N THR A 141 4.16 15.24 -19.64
CA THR A 141 3.99 14.86 -18.23
C THR A 141 2.91 15.68 -17.54
N LYS A 142 2.73 16.94 -17.94
CA LYS A 142 1.61 17.79 -17.49
C LYS A 142 0.27 17.17 -17.86
N LYS A 143 0.07 16.78 -19.13
CA LYS A 143 -1.17 16.14 -19.58
C LYS A 143 -1.43 14.84 -18.81
N ALA A 144 -0.41 14.00 -18.64
CA ALA A 144 -0.56 12.75 -17.89
C ALA A 144 -0.91 13.01 -16.41
N TRP A 145 -0.27 14.00 -15.78
CA TRP A 145 -0.62 14.42 -14.42
C TRP A 145 -2.06 14.95 -14.31
N GLU A 146 -2.51 15.73 -15.29
CA GLU A 146 -3.90 16.20 -15.35
C GLU A 146 -4.88 15.05 -15.49
N ILE A 147 -4.58 14.03 -16.31
CA ILE A 147 -5.41 12.81 -16.38
C ILE A 147 -5.43 12.08 -15.04
N PHE A 148 -4.27 11.89 -14.40
CA PHE A 148 -4.17 11.23 -13.10
C PHE A 148 -5.08 11.89 -12.06
N ARG A 149 -5.07 13.24 -11.99
CA ARG A 149 -5.93 13.99 -11.06
C ARG A 149 -7.43 13.90 -11.37
N ASN A 150 -7.79 13.55 -12.60
CA ASN A 150 -9.18 13.45 -13.05
C ASN A 150 -9.68 12.01 -13.20
N LEU A 151 -8.88 11.01 -12.80
CA LEU A 151 -9.35 9.62 -12.72
C LEU A 151 -10.51 9.55 -11.73
N SER A 152 -11.63 8.99 -12.15
CA SER A 152 -12.87 9.00 -11.36
C SER A 152 -13.37 7.62 -10.98
N ARG A 153 -13.21 6.63 -11.87
CA ARG A 153 -13.73 5.28 -11.65
C ARG A 153 -12.96 4.23 -12.40
N THR A 154 -12.67 3.10 -11.75
CA THR A 154 -12.14 1.93 -12.44
C THR A 154 -13.22 1.08 -13.10
N LYS A 155 -12.82 0.45 -14.21
CA LYS A 155 -13.58 -0.57 -14.94
C LYS A 155 -12.74 -1.83 -15.03
N ARG A 156 -13.40 -2.99 -15.07
CA ARG A 156 -12.74 -4.29 -15.22
C ARG A 156 -13.38 -5.15 -16.28
N THR A 157 -12.58 -6.02 -16.90
CA THR A 157 -13.02 -7.03 -17.86
C THR A 157 -12.14 -8.28 -17.79
N LEU A 158 -12.73 -9.45 -18.05
CA LEU A 158 -11.99 -10.71 -18.23
C LEU A 158 -11.44 -10.84 -19.64
N ASP A 159 -12.18 -10.33 -20.63
CA ASP A 159 -11.77 -10.37 -22.03
C ASP A 159 -10.60 -9.42 -22.25
N ASN A 160 -9.53 -9.88 -22.90
CA ASN A 160 -8.40 -9.02 -23.22
C ASN A 160 -8.82 -7.94 -24.23
N PRO A 161 -8.94 -6.66 -23.80
CA PRO A 161 -9.45 -5.59 -24.63
C PRO A 161 -8.43 -5.12 -25.68
N CYS A 162 -7.16 -5.58 -25.58
CA CYS A 162 -6.10 -5.30 -26.54
C CYS A 162 -6.11 -6.24 -27.77
N HIS A 163 -7.03 -7.21 -27.86
CA HIS A 163 -7.07 -8.17 -28.97
C HIS A 163 -7.41 -7.60 -30.36
N ASN A 164 -7.84 -6.33 -30.46
CA ASN A 164 -8.16 -5.69 -31.73
C ASN A 164 -7.11 -4.70 -32.26
N ASN A 165 -5.94 -4.55 -31.63
CA ASN A 165 -4.83 -3.83 -32.25
C ASN A 165 -3.48 -4.42 -31.84
N SER A 166 -2.62 -4.55 -32.84
CA SER A 166 -1.26 -5.10 -32.90
C SER A 166 -0.29 -4.61 -31.82
N LEU A 167 -0.47 -4.99 -30.55
CA LEU A 167 0.53 -4.76 -29.50
C LEU A 167 0.86 -6.09 -28.80
N PRO A 168 2.15 -6.43 -28.62
CA PRO A 168 2.54 -7.69 -28.00
C PRO A 168 2.06 -7.76 -26.54
N GLN A 169 1.66 -8.97 -26.14
CA GLN A 169 0.97 -9.34 -24.88
C GLN A 169 1.71 -9.00 -23.56
N ASN A 170 2.85 -8.30 -23.61
CA ASN A 170 3.67 -7.94 -22.46
C ASN A 170 3.92 -6.42 -22.33
N ILE A 171 3.23 -5.59 -23.10
CA ILE A 171 3.32 -4.13 -22.96
C ILE A 171 2.11 -3.66 -22.16
N VAL A 172 2.35 -3.32 -20.90
CA VAL A 172 1.40 -2.55 -20.10
C VAL A 172 1.21 -1.22 -20.83
N PRO A 173 -0.01 -0.86 -21.30
CA PRO A 173 -0.21 0.43 -21.94
C PRO A 173 0.07 1.52 -20.92
N SER A 174 1.20 2.17 -21.12
CA SER A 174 1.59 3.38 -20.42
C SER A 174 0.74 4.51 -21.00
N PRO A 175 0.41 5.57 -20.24
CA PRO A 175 -0.05 6.81 -20.86
C PRO A 175 0.91 7.33 -21.95
N PHE A 176 2.13 6.78 -22.05
CA PHE A 176 3.15 7.12 -23.03
C PHE A 176 3.43 6.03 -24.08
N SER A 177 2.65 4.94 -24.19
CA SER A 177 2.95 3.85 -25.14
C SER A 177 2.39 4.10 -26.56
N GLN A 178 3.35 4.48 -27.43
CA GLN A 178 3.46 4.39 -28.90
C GLN A 178 2.50 5.18 -29.82
N SER A 179 3.16 6.04 -30.62
CA SER A 179 2.73 6.73 -31.84
C SER A 179 1.36 7.41 -31.79
N ASP A 180 1.45 8.73 -31.67
CA ASP A 180 0.42 9.72 -32.01
C ASP A 180 -0.64 10.03 -30.95
N LEU A 181 -0.35 11.11 -30.22
CA LEU A 181 -1.29 12.15 -29.81
C LEU A 181 -2.41 11.73 -28.84
N SER A 182 -2.02 11.29 -27.65
CA SER A 182 -2.48 11.83 -26.34
C SER A 182 -2.44 10.74 -25.27
N PRO A 183 -1.96 11.02 -24.05
CA PRO A 183 -2.05 10.07 -22.95
C PRO A 183 -3.52 9.70 -22.71
N SER A 184 -3.81 8.40 -22.61
CA SER A 184 -5.12 7.90 -22.20
C SER A 184 -4.96 6.74 -21.20
N PRO A 185 -5.92 6.53 -20.29
CA PRO A 185 -5.90 5.37 -19.40
C PRO A 185 -6.01 4.07 -20.23
N GLY A 186 -4.91 3.35 -20.37
CA GLY A 186 -4.89 2.04 -21.00
C GLY A 186 -5.55 0.96 -20.14
N TRP A 187 -5.67 -0.24 -20.69
CA TRP A 187 -6.07 -1.43 -19.94
C TRP A 187 -4.83 -2.19 -19.44
N ILE A 188 -4.74 -2.46 -18.15
CA ILE A 188 -3.59 -3.12 -17.54
C ILE A 188 -4.02 -4.38 -16.79
N THR A 189 -3.13 -5.36 -16.66
CA THR A 189 -3.26 -6.44 -15.68
C THR A 189 -2.19 -6.26 -14.62
N LEU A 190 -2.58 -6.29 -13.35
CA LEU A 190 -1.65 -6.06 -12.25
C LEU A 190 -2.05 -6.84 -11.01
N SER A 191 -1.31 -7.87 -10.64
CA SER A 191 -1.49 -8.52 -9.34
C SER A 191 -0.98 -7.62 -8.21
N ALA A 192 -1.57 -7.71 -7.02
CA ALA A 192 -1.04 -7.08 -5.81
C ALA A 192 -0.74 -8.12 -4.73
N LYS A 193 0.33 -7.91 -3.96
CA LYS A 193 0.65 -8.77 -2.82
C LYS A 193 -0.34 -8.51 -1.70
N LYS A 194 -1.14 -9.53 -1.39
CA LYS A 194 -2.10 -9.49 -0.28
C LYS A 194 -1.36 -9.67 1.04
N ARG A 195 -1.53 -8.71 1.95
CA ARG A 195 -0.98 -8.74 3.30
C ARG A 195 -2.11 -8.58 4.30
N TYR A 196 -1.95 -9.13 5.48
CA TYR A 196 -2.86 -8.96 6.61
C TYR A 196 -2.03 -8.92 7.88
N ILE A 197 -2.65 -8.50 8.98
CA ILE A 197 -2.01 -8.47 10.31
C ILE A 197 -2.70 -9.50 11.20
N ASN A 198 -1.90 -10.35 11.83
CA ASN A 198 -2.33 -11.42 12.74
C ASN A 198 -1.61 -11.23 14.08
N PRO A 199 -2.06 -10.28 14.92
CA PRO A 199 -1.42 -10.00 16.18
C PRO A 199 -1.49 -11.20 17.14
N TYR A 200 -0.51 -11.27 18.03
CA TYR A 200 -0.54 -12.17 19.17
C TYR A 200 -1.50 -11.63 20.24
N VAL A 201 -2.16 -12.54 20.95
CA VAL A 201 -2.98 -12.25 22.13
C VAL A 201 -2.34 -12.91 23.33
N GLN A 202 -2.10 -12.13 24.39
CA GLN A 202 -1.41 -12.59 25.59
C GLN A 202 -2.02 -13.90 26.10
N SER A 203 -1.19 -14.93 26.25
CA SER A 203 -1.56 -16.27 26.74
C SER A 203 -2.54 -17.07 25.86
N HIS A 204 -2.93 -16.57 24.68
CA HIS A 204 -3.92 -17.24 23.81
C HIS A 204 -3.40 -17.58 22.41
N GLY A 205 -2.25 -17.05 21.99
CA GLY A 205 -1.71 -17.31 20.64
C GLY A 205 -2.14 -16.26 19.62
N ARG A 206 -2.12 -16.62 18.35
CA ARG A 206 -2.46 -15.69 17.25
C ARG A 206 -3.98 -15.53 17.14
N ILE A 207 -4.46 -14.31 16.90
CA ILE A 207 -5.91 -14.05 16.85
C ILE A 207 -6.66 -14.88 15.78
N MET A 208 -6.01 -15.23 14.67
CA MET A 208 -6.58 -16.11 13.65
C MET A 208 -6.85 -17.55 14.13
N GLU A 209 -6.11 -18.03 15.12
CA GLU A 209 -6.31 -19.36 15.71
C GLU A 209 -7.48 -19.38 16.69
N ILE A 210 -7.83 -18.21 17.22
CA ILE A 210 -8.88 -18.02 18.24
C ILE A 210 -10.21 -17.63 17.58
N SER A 211 -10.17 -16.95 16.42
CA SER A 211 -11.36 -16.41 15.76
C SER A 211 -11.59 -17.01 14.37
N ASP A 212 -12.51 -17.98 14.29
CA ASP A 212 -12.99 -18.56 13.03
C ASP A 212 -13.50 -17.49 12.06
N LYS A 213 -14.19 -16.48 12.59
CA LYS A 213 -14.71 -15.36 11.80
C LYS A 213 -13.58 -14.62 11.09
N LEU A 214 -12.53 -14.23 11.82
CA LEU A 214 -11.40 -13.53 11.23
C LEU A 214 -10.67 -14.40 10.21
N ASN A 215 -10.44 -15.67 10.54
CA ASN A 215 -9.80 -16.62 9.65
C ASN A 215 -10.57 -16.72 8.31
N GLN A 216 -11.89 -16.90 8.36
CA GLN A 216 -12.73 -16.95 7.16
C GLN A 216 -12.63 -15.67 6.31
N GLU A 217 -12.68 -14.49 6.93
CA GLU A 217 -12.55 -13.22 6.20
C GLU A 217 -11.16 -13.06 5.56
N ILE A 218 -10.09 -13.51 6.24
CA ILE A 218 -8.73 -13.49 5.69
C ILE A 218 -8.61 -14.49 4.53
N GLN A 219 -9.14 -15.71 4.64
CA GLN A 219 -9.11 -16.67 3.53
C GLN A 219 -9.84 -16.13 2.31
N LYS A 220 -11.05 -15.56 2.48
CA LYS A 220 -11.79 -14.89 1.39
C LYS A 220 -10.95 -13.80 0.73
N PHE A 221 -10.23 -13.00 1.51
CA PHE A 221 -9.31 -11.99 1.00
C PHE A 221 -8.16 -12.61 0.20
N LEU A 222 -7.49 -13.62 0.76
CA LEU A 222 -6.39 -14.35 0.11
C LEU A 222 -6.81 -15.06 -1.18
N ASP A 223 -8.09 -15.43 -1.30
CA ASP A 223 -8.67 -16.06 -2.49
C ASP A 223 -9.13 -15.06 -3.57
N LEU A 224 -9.16 -13.74 -3.28
CA LEU A 224 -9.55 -12.72 -4.26
C LEU A 224 -8.78 -12.85 -5.58
N LYS A 225 -9.49 -13.12 -6.66
CA LYS A 225 -8.91 -13.16 -7.99
C LYS A 225 -8.48 -11.76 -8.43
N MET A 226 -7.40 -11.70 -9.20
CA MET A 226 -6.81 -10.46 -9.74
C MET A 226 -6.33 -10.63 -11.18
N ASP A 227 -6.69 -11.76 -11.79
CA ASP A 227 -6.45 -12.17 -13.17
C ASP A 227 -7.49 -11.58 -14.12
N TYR A 228 -7.57 -10.24 -14.13
CA TYR A 228 -8.45 -9.49 -15.01
C TYR A 228 -7.82 -8.15 -15.39
N TRP A 229 -8.33 -7.56 -16.48
CA TRP A 229 -7.91 -6.26 -16.98
C TRP A 229 -8.62 -5.16 -16.22
N ILE A 230 -7.89 -4.11 -15.87
CA ILE A 230 -8.40 -2.88 -15.24
C ILE A 230 -8.04 -1.66 -16.07
N THR A 231 -8.95 -0.70 -16.12
CA THR A 231 -8.70 0.66 -16.64
C THR A 231 -9.43 1.66 -15.75
N ALA A 232 -9.24 2.96 -15.99
CA ALA A 232 -9.98 4.02 -15.32
C ALA A 232 -10.56 5.01 -16.33
N THR A 233 -11.69 5.62 -15.97
CA THR A 233 -12.29 6.74 -16.72
C THR A 233 -11.90 8.08 -16.10
N THR A 234 -11.97 9.13 -16.90
CA THR A 234 -11.94 10.52 -16.44
C THR A 234 -13.33 11.12 -16.50
N ASP A 235 -13.66 12.05 -15.60
CA ASP A 235 -14.93 12.79 -15.65
C ASP A 235 -14.92 13.96 -16.65
N ILE A 236 -13.79 14.15 -17.36
CA ILE A 236 -13.68 15.11 -18.46
C ILE A 236 -14.16 14.40 -19.75
N PRO A 237 -15.15 14.96 -20.47
CA PRO A 237 -15.67 14.41 -21.73
C PRO A 237 -14.62 14.39 -22.86
#